data_AF-A0A7V4WAH7-F1
#
_entry.id   AF-A0A7V4WAH7-F1
#
_cell.length_a   1.000
_cell.length_b   1.000
_cell.length_c   1.000
_cell.angle_alpha   90.00
_cell.angle_beta   90.00
_cell.angle_gamma   90.00
#
_symmetry.space_group_name_H-M   'P 1'
#
loop_
_entity.id
_entity.type
_entity.pdbx_description
1 polymer ?
#
loop_
_entity_poly.entity_id
_entity_poly.type
_entity_poly.pdbx_seq_one_letter_code
_entity_poly.pdbx_strand_id
1 'polypeptide(L)'
;MSSNVSVFFDSAPSAGAAYVKLGANTPSDHYWWEGGPSISRDEMIQLAVTASPDEAIRLRTMQLQADGLGNDKTEVQSVQVYADDDEDGKLDPNEDLLASGTYDSDNGICVLNFSNSTVIPARETIHILVVYRMASGSTSWWNTFRFNVIRIRVAGVTSGEQTLAYGLPLGSCTKTLIPTPQVVSIGEAKRLDEGTVVMLNDKVLLTTPFNRYVEEQDRSAGILVDSWWEVPTPPDVPPPPPALATSSSGRTLVTLVGTTSAGWPEAWIRVLEATATTDPYNAPLSPVFLGNKALGGSACGIQPGVVDFAAPENPRPATGLNNIGLLVATYGVVTHIKYPEWWWDTWRFWIDDGSGLFDGTLDPNTQEPVRGVCVVCPSDWPLEETLQLGTRLRVSGVLGCVNNDLGQPVRQLVPRDLNDIVVIP
;
A
#
# COMPACT_ATOMS: atom_id res chain seq x y z
N MET A 1 19.10 -18.30 -14.68
CA MET A 1 19.18 -19.37 -15.70
C MET A 1 17.82 -20.04 -15.75
N SER A 2 16.97 -19.66 -16.71
CA SER A 2 15.66 -20.28 -16.91
C SER A 2 15.86 -21.66 -17.54
N SER A 3 15.70 -22.72 -16.75
CA SER A 3 15.57 -24.07 -17.29
C SER A 3 14.23 -24.16 -18.03
N ASN A 4 14.29 -24.18 -19.36
CA ASN A 4 13.15 -24.57 -20.19
C ASN A 4 12.78 -26.02 -19.85
N VAL A 5 11.78 -26.19 -19.00
CA VAL A 5 11.13 -27.48 -18.79
C VAL A 5 10.27 -27.75 -20.03
N SER A 6 10.82 -28.52 -20.96
CA SER A 6 10.08 -29.07 -22.08
C SER A 6 9.06 -30.08 -21.54
N VAL A 7 7.81 -29.67 -21.38
CA VAL A 7 6.72 -30.60 -21.05
C VAL A 7 6.42 -31.39 -22.32
N PHE A 8 6.76 -32.69 -22.31
CA PHE A 8 6.43 -33.63 -23.38
C PHE A 8 4.92 -33.89 -23.38
N PHE A 9 4.20 -33.41 -24.41
CA PHE A 9 2.83 -33.83 -24.72
C PHE A 9 2.87 -35.08 -25.61
N ASP A 10 3.26 -36.23 -25.06
CA ASP A 10 3.37 -37.48 -25.84
C ASP A 10 2.10 -38.33 -25.70
N SER A 11 1.01 -37.82 -26.29
CA SER A 11 -0.20 -38.52 -26.75
C SER A 11 -1.30 -37.47 -27.01
N ALA A 12 -2.13 -37.68 -28.04
CA ALA A 12 -3.34 -36.88 -28.21
C ALA A 12 -4.17 -36.96 -26.92
N PRO A 13 -4.73 -35.84 -26.43
CA PRO A 13 -5.56 -35.85 -25.23
C PRO A 13 -6.63 -36.94 -25.37
N SER A 14 -6.83 -37.74 -24.32
CA SER A 14 -7.93 -38.70 -24.30
C SER A 14 -9.26 -37.93 -24.46
N ALA A 15 -10.27 -38.56 -25.05
CA ALA A 15 -11.64 -38.05 -24.96
C ALA A 15 -11.95 -37.73 -23.49
N GLY A 16 -12.50 -36.54 -23.24
CA GLY A 16 -12.81 -36.07 -21.89
C GLY A 16 -11.65 -35.42 -21.12
N ALA A 17 -10.58 -35.00 -21.79
CA ALA A 17 -9.51 -34.20 -21.18
C ALA A 17 -9.95 -32.78 -20.82
N ALA A 18 -9.21 -32.15 -19.90
CA ALA A 18 -9.38 -30.74 -19.51
C ALA A 18 -8.04 -30.02 -19.52
N TYR A 19 -8.04 -28.74 -19.88
CA TYR A 19 -6.89 -27.85 -19.82
C TYR A 19 -7.15 -26.75 -18.82
N VAL A 20 -6.18 -26.46 -17.95
CA VAL A 20 -6.33 -25.51 -16.86
C VAL A 20 -5.22 -24.47 -16.96
N LYS A 21 -5.56 -23.21 -16.75
CA LYS A 21 -4.64 -22.09 -16.63
C LYS A 21 -5.17 -21.11 -15.57
N LEU A 22 -4.34 -20.15 -15.16
CA LEU A 22 -4.80 -19.01 -14.37
C LEU A 22 -5.86 -18.22 -15.15
N GLY A 23 -6.92 -17.83 -14.45
CA GLY A 23 -7.90 -16.86 -14.93
C GLY A 23 -7.27 -15.47 -15.04
N ALA A 24 -7.78 -14.64 -15.95
CA ALA A 24 -7.21 -13.33 -16.24
C ALA A 24 -7.30 -12.36 -15.05
N ASN A 25 -8.28 -12.57 -14.16
CA ASN A 25 -8.53 -11.76 -12.99
C ASN A 25 -8.20 -12.52 -11.70
N THR A 26 -7.20 -13.41 -11.76
CA THR A 26 -6.65 -14.05 -10.55
C THR A 26 -6.28 -12.98 -9.51
N PRO A 27 -6.78 -13.07 -8.27
CA PRO A 27 -6.48 -12.11 -7.21
C PRO A 27 -4.97 -11.94 -6.98
N SER A 28 -4.55 -10.73 -6.60
CA SER A 28 -3.20 -10.49 -6.12
C SER A 28 -3.05 -10.86 -4.64
N ASP A 29 -1.82 -10.87 -4.15
CA ASP A 29 -1.53 -10.98 -2.71
C ASP A 29 -2.31 -9.91 -1.93
N HIS A 30 -2.80 -10.28 -0.74
CA HIS A 30 -3.66 -9.41 0.06
C HIS A 30 -3.58 -9.75 1.55
N TYR A 31 -4.15 -8.87 2.37
CA TYR A 31 -4.23 -9.01 3.82
C TYR A 31 -5.65 -9.43 4.24
N TRP A 32 -5.72 -10.20 5.32
CA TRP A 32 -6.99 -10.63 5.92
C TRP A 32 -7.01 -10.30 7.42
N TRP A 33 -8.16 -9.85 7.91
CA TRP A 33 -8.44 -9.71 9.33
C TRP A 33 -9.92 -9.96 9.62
N GLU A 34 -10.21 -10.31 10.86
CA GLU A 34 -11.57 -10.61 11.30
C GLU A 34 -12.47 -9.37 11.25
N GLY A 35 -13.63 -9.50 10.61
CA GLY A 35 -14.60 -8.41 10.44
C GLY A 35 -14.23 -7.37 9.39
N GLY A 36 -13.18 -7.60 8.59
CA GLY A 36 -12.88 -6.78 7.41
C GLY A 36 -13.98 -6.84 6.35
N PRO A 37 -14.02 -5.87 5.41
CA PRO A 37 -14.97 -5.91 4.30
C PRO A 37 -14.85 -7.22 3.50
N SER A 38 -16.00 -7.82 3.18
CA SER A 38 -16.11 -9.17 2.60
C SER A 38 -15.74 -9.28 1.13
N ILE A 39 -15.53 -8.16 0.43
CA ILE A 39 -15.65 -8.09 -1.03
C ILE A 39 -14.37 -8.40 -1.82
N SER A 40 -13.28 -8.87 -1.19
CA SER A 40 -12.05 -9.23 -1.95
C SER A 40 -10.93 -9.91 -1.12
N ARG A 41 -11.23 -10.64 -0.05
CA ARG A 41 -10.19 -11.16 0.87
C ARG A 41 -10.26 -12.63 1.16
N ASP A 42 -11.28 -13.30 0.65
CA ASP A 42 -11.34 -14.74 0.77
C ASP A 42 -10.80 -15.42 -0.49
N GLU A 43 -10.80 -14.73 -1.62
CA GLU A 43 -10.40 -15.14 -2.96
C GLU A 43 -8.90 -15.41 -3.06
N MET A 44 -8.53 -16.56 -3.61
CA MET A 44 -7.14 -17.03 -3.65
C MET A 44 -6.61 -17.24 -5.07
N ILE A 45 -7.44 -17.74 -5.98
CA ILE A 45 -7.06 -18.04 -7.36
C ILE A 45 -8.30 -18.17 -8.24
N GLN A 46 -8.28 -17.51 -9.40
CA GLN A 46 -9.23 -17.75 -10.48
C GLN A 46 -8.60 -18.76 -11.45
N LEU A 47 -9.36 -19.76 -11.88
CA LEU A 47 -8.91 -20.75 -12.87
C LEU A 47 -9.82 -20.71 -14.09
N ALA A 48 -9.23 -20.75 -15.28
CA ALA A 48 -9.94 -21.02 -16.51
C ALA A 48 -9.79 -22.51 -16.86
N VAL A 49 -10.90 -23.25 -16.91
CA VAL A 49 -10.93 -24.69 -17.20
C VAL A 49 -11.62 -24.93 -18.54
N THR A 50 -10.87 -25.41 -19.52
CA THR A 50 -11.36 -25.68 -20.88
C THR A 50 -11.52 -27.19 -21.09
N ALA A 51 -12.70 -27.63 -21.54
CA ALA A 51 -12.91 -29.01 -21.96
C ALA A 51 -12.23 -29.30 -23.31
N SER A 52 -11.80 -30.55 -23.54
CA SER A 52 -11.26 -30.93 -24.84
C SER A 52 -12.30 -30.76 -25.97
N PRO A 53 -11.86 -30.72 -27.22
CA PRO A 53 -12.76 -30.61 -28.36
C PRO A 53 -13.69 -31.80 -28.60
N ASP A 54 -13.47 -32.93 -27.92
CA ASP A 54 -14.07 -34.22 -28.27
C ASP A 54 -15.39 -34.49 -27.55
N GLU A 55 -15.51 -34.08 -26.29
CA GLU A 55 -16.73 -34.21 -25.51
C GLU A 55 -16.78 -33.24 -24.32
N ALA A 56 -17.98 -33.06 -23.77
CA ALA A 56 -18.15 -32.37 -22.50
C ALA A 56 -17.51 -33.16 -21.36
N ILE A 57 -17.09 -32.48 -20.30
CA ILE A 57 -16.47 -33.09 -19.12
C ILE A 57 -17.26 -32.77 -17.86
N ARG A 58 -17.14 -33.63 -16.85
CA ARG A 58 -17.59 -33.38 -15.47
C ARG A 58 -16.37 -33.19 -14.58
N LEU A 59 -16.35 -32.10 -13.81
CA LEU A 59 -15.38 -31.98 -12.72
C LEU A 59 -15.71 -33.00 -11.63
N ARG A 60 -14.69 -33.69 -11.10
CA ARG A 60 -14.87 -34.71 -10.07
C ARG A 60 -14.22 -34.30 -8.77
N THR A 61 -12.92 -34.09 -8.80
CA THR A 61 -12.16 -33.69 -7.62
C THR A 61 -11.09 -32.66 -7.97
N MET A 62 -10.78 -31.81 -7.01
CA MET A 62 -9.62 -30.93 -7.03
C MET A 62 -8.82 -31.16 -5.76
N GLN A 63 -7.49 -31.22 -5.87
CA GLN A 63 -6.58 -31.35 -4.73
C GLN A 63 -5.71 -30.11 -4.64
N LEU A 64 -5.71 -29.50 -3.46
CA LEU A 64 -4.90 -28.33 -3.14
C LEU A 64 -3.85 -28.72 -2.11
N GLN A 65 -2.59 -28.39 -2.38
CA GLN A 65 -1.49 -28.54 -1.42
C GLN A 65 -1.25 -27.18 -0.77
N ALA A 66 -1.55 -27.05 0.52
CA ALA A 66 -1.26 -25.84 1.28
C ALA A 66 0.25 -25.62 1.44
N ASP A 67 0.64 -24.36 1.57
CA ASP A 67 1.98 -23.86 1.82
C ASP A 67 1.89 -22.50 2.54
N GLY A 68 2.96 -22.08 3.22
CA GLY A 68 3.00 -20.82 3.96
C GLY A 68 3.49 -21.00 5.39
N LEU A 69 3.32 -19.95 6.19
CA LEU A 69 3.69 -19.96 7.61
C LEU A 69 2.52 -20.30 8.54
N GLY A 70 1.29 -20.12 8.05
CA GLY A 70 0.04 -20.38 8.76
C GLY A 70 -0.26 -21.86 8.96
N ASN A 71 -1.11 -22.18 9.93
CA ASN A 71 -1.61 -23.54 10.15
C ASN A 71 -2.98 -23.73 9.49
N ASP A 72 -3.00 -24.20 8.25
CA ASP A 72 -4.23 -24.30 7.46
C ASP A 72 -5.30 -25.19 8.10
N LYS A 73 -4.91 -26.19 8.91
CA LYS A 73 -5.87 -27.07 9.60
C LYS A 73 -6.72 -26.31 10.61
N THR A 74 -6.11 -25.37 11.34
CA THR A 74 -6.78 -24.68 12.44
C THR A 74 -7.24 -23.27 12.07
N GLU A 75 -6.67 -22.69 11.04
CA GLU A 75 -6.83 -21.26 10.72
C GLU A 75 -7.57 -21.03 9.41
N VAL A 76 -7.67 -22.05 8.54
CA VAL A 76 -8.59 -22.07 7.40
C VAL A 76 -9.81 -22.91 7.79
N GLN A 77 -10.95 -22.24 8.02
CA GLN A 77 -12.21 -22.89 8.36
C GLN A 77 -12.70 -23.79 7.22
N SER A 78 -12.61 -23.31 5.98
CA SER A 78 -12.95 -24.09 4.79
C SER A 78 -12.32 -23.54 3.54
N VAL A 79 -12.08 -24.41 2.58
CA VAL A 79 -11.80 -24.07 1.19
C VAL A 79 -13.07 -24.29 0.37
N GLN A 80 -13.42 -23.31 -0.45
CA GLN A 80 -14.62 -23.32 -1.28
C GLN A 80 -14.26 -23.03 -2.74
N VAL A 81 -15.04 -23.58 -3.68
CA VAL A 81 -14.90 -23.30 -5.12
C VAL A 81 -16.24 -22.83 -5.64
N TYR A 82 -16.27 -21.64 -6.24
CA TYR A 82 -17.45 -21.01 -6.83
C TYR A 82 -17.32 -20.95 -8.36
N ALA A 83 -18.46 -20.91 -9.06
CA ALA A 83 -18.51 -20.51 -10.47
C ALA A 83 -18.32 -18.99 -10.55
N ASP A 84 -17.36 -18.54 -11.36
CA ASP A 84 -17.02 -17.13 -11.54
C ASP A 84 -17.57 -16.67 -12.90
N ASP A 85 -18.88 -16.47 -12.95
CA ASP A 85 -19.63 -16.38 -14.21
C ASP A 85 -19.42 -15.03 -14.94
N ASP A 86 -19.05 -13.98 -14.21
CA ASP A 86 -18.73 -12.66 -14.78
C ASP A 86 -17.22 -12.47 -15.04
N GLU A 87 -16.43 -13.47 -14.66
CA GLU A 87 -14.98 -13.58 -14.83
C GLU A 87 -14.18 -12.50 -14.09
N ASP A 88 -14.74 -11.82 -13.09
CA ASP A 88 -14.12 -10.66 -12.46
C ASP A 88 -13.13 -11.00 -11.34
N GLY A 89 -13.07 -12.28 -10.94
CA GLY A 89 -12.15 -12.80 -9.93
C GLY A 89 -12.56 -12.49 -8.49
N LYS A 90 -13.81 -12.07 -8.25
CA LYS A 90 -14.38 -11.80 -6.92
C LYS A 90 -15.55 -12.71 -6.65
N LEU A 91 -15.74 -13.04 -5.37
CA LEU A 91 -16.90 -13.83 -4.98
C LEU A 91 -18.15 -12.96 -4.91
N ASP A 92 -19.11 -13.25 -5.77
CA ASP A 92 -20.38 -12.55 -5.82
C ASP A 92 -21.50 -13.27 -5.03
N PRO A 93 -22.50 -12.54 -4.48
CA PRO A 93 -23.57 -13.14 -3.68
C PRO A 93 -24.44 -14.19 -4.41
N ASN A 94 -24.42 -14.21 -5.74
CA ASN A 94 -25.26 -15.10 -6.56
C ASN A 94 -24.47 -16.26 -7.20
N GLU A 95 -23.17 -16.38 -6.93
CA GLU A 95 -22.35 -17.42 -7.53
C GLU A 95 -22.58 -18.79 -6.88
N ASP A 96 -22.61 -19.82 -7.73
CA ASP A 96 -22.90 -21.18 -7.31
C ASP A 96 -21.68 -21.82 -6.64
N LEU A 97 -21.86 -22.34 -5.42
CA LEU A 97 -20.85 -23.17 -4.75
C LEU A 97 -20.76 -24.54 -5.44
N LEU A 98 -19.62 -24.82 -6.06
CA LEU A 98 -19.36 -26.04 -6.83
C LEU A 98 -18.76 -27.17 -5.98
N ALA A 99 -17.88 -26.82 -5.05
CA ALA A 99 -17.20 -27.76 -4.16
C ALA A 99 -16.73 -27.08 -2.87
N SER A 100 -16.52 -27.86 -1.81
CA SER A 100 -15.87 -27.39 -0.58
C SER A 100 -15.10 -28.51 0.13
N GLY A 101 -14.23 -28.14 1.06
CA GLY A 101 -13.38 -29.05 1.83
C GLY A 101 -12.60 -28.33 2.94
N THR A 102 -11.79 -29.09 3.67
CA THR A 102 -10.96 -28.62 4.79
C THR A 102 -9.58 -29.30 4.76
N TYR A 103 -8.59 -28.70 5.41
CA TYR A 103 -7.27 -29.31 5.61
C TYR A 103 -7.26 -30.18 6.88
N ASP A 104 -6.79 -31.43 6.76
CA ASP A 104 -6.66 -32.35 7.90
C ASP A 104 -5.32 -32.22 8.65
N SER A 105 -4.36 -31.52 8.05
CA SER A 105 -3.03 -31.22 8.59
C SER A 105 -2.55 -29.86 8.11
N ASP A 106 -1.71 -29.22 8.91
CA ASP A 106 -0.92 -28.06 8.49
C ASP A 106 -0.08 -28.41 7.25
N ASN A 107 -0.03 -27.51 6.26
CA ASN A 107 0.60 -27.76 4.97
C ASN A 107 0.14 -29.10 4.33
N GLY A 108 -1.13 -29.44 4.52
CA GLY A 108 -1.73 -30.69 4.05
C GLY A 108 -2.30 -30.62 2.63
N ILE A 109 -2.91 -31.72 2.21
CA ILE A 109 -3.72 -31.76 0.98
C ILE A 109 -5.20 -31.63 1.36
N CYS A 110 -5.88 -30.62 0.81
CA CYS A 110 -7.34 -30.52 0.83
C CYS A 110 -7.90 -31.18 -0.43
N VAL A 111 -8.91 -32.05 -0.27
CA VAL A 111 -9.62 -32.70 -1.39
C VAL A 111 -11.03 -32.15 -1.49
N LEU A 112 -11.28 -31.45 -2.59
CA LEU A 112 -12.56 -30.85 -2.93
C LEU A 112 -13.33 -31.80 -3.85
N ASN A 113 -14.55 -32.17 -3.47
CA ASN A 113 -15.41 -33.04 -4.27
C ASN A 113 -16.49 -32.21 -4.96
N PHE A 114 -16.52 -32.24 -6.28
CA PHE A 114 -17.53 -31.54 -7.08
C PHE A 114 -18.82 -32.35 -7.12
N SER A 115 -19.94 -31.64 -7.14
CA SER A 115 -21.24 -32.25 -7.41
C SER A 115 -21.29 -32.78 -8.85
N ASN A 116 -22.15 -33.78 -9.11
CA ASN A 116 -22.29 -34.37 -10.44
C ASN A 116 -22.84 -33.40 -11.52
N SER A 117 -23.29 -32.20 -11.12
CA SER A 117 -23.89 -31.19 -12.00
C SER A 117 -22.87 -30.26 -12.68
N THR A 118 -21.62 -30.19 -12.23
CA THR A 118 -20.61 -29.31 -12.84
C THR A 118 -20.09 -29.89 -14.16
N VAL A 119 -20.78 -29.57 -15.26
CA VAL A 119 -20.46 -30.00 -16.62
C VAL A 119 -19.90 -28.83 -17.43
N ILE A 120 -18.76 -29.04 -18.08
CA ILE A 120 -18.17 -28.09 -19.02
C ILE A 120 -18.40 -28.64 -20.43
N PRO A 121 -19.16 -27.95 -21.30
CA PRO A 121 -19.38 -28.39 -22.67
C PRO A 121 -18.06 -28.50 -23.46
N ALA A 122 -18.03 -29.37 -24.48
CA ALA A 122 -16.84 -29.55 -25.31
C ALA A 122 -16.38 -28.21 -25.90
N ARG A 123 -15.07 -27.93 -25.87
CA ARG A 123 -14.44 -26.65 -26.33
C ARG A 123 -14.78 -25.40 -25.52
N GLU A 124 -15.68 -25.48 -24.56
CA GLU A 124 -16.03 -24.34 -23.73
C GLU A 124 -15.05 -24.21 -22.56
N THR A 125 -14.96 -22.98 -22.07
CA THR A 125 -14.24 -22.62 -20.84
C THR A 125 -15.26 -22.19 -19.80
N ILE A 126 -15.07 -22.66 -18.57
CA ILE A 126 -15.66 -22.01 -17.40
C ILE A 126 -14.56 -21.37 -16.56
N HIS A 127 -14.93 -20.34 -15.82
CA HIS A 127 -14.09 -19.75 -14.79
C HIS A 127 -14.59 -20.20 -13.42
N ILE A 128 -13.65 -20.55 -12.55
CA ILE A 128 -13.95 -20.93 -11.17
C ILE A 128 -13.02 -20.19 -10.23
N LEU A 129 -13.55 -19.80 -9.08
CA LEU A 129 -12.84 -19.05 -8.06
C LEU A 129 -12.66 -19.92 -6.81
N VAL A 130 -11.42 -20.09 -6.38
CA VAL A 130 -11.12 -20.79 -5.13
C VAL A 130 -10.96 -19.78 -4.01
N VAL A 131 -11.64 -20.04 -2.90
CA VAL A 131 -11.84 -19.11 -1.79
C VAL A 131 -11.43 -19.81 -0.48
N TYR A 132 -10.65 -19.12 0.35
CA TYR A 132 -10.30 -19.47 1.72
C TYR A 132 -11.18 -18.72 2.71
N ARG A 133 -12.04 -19.44 3.43
CA ARG A 133 -12.73 -18.91 4.61
C ARG A 133 -11.83 -19.13 5.81
N MET A 134 -11.33 -18.05 6.40
CA MET A 134 -10.49 -18.13 7.58
C MET A 134 -11.32 -18.39 8.84
N ALA A 135 -10.73 -19.08 9.82
CA ALA A 135 -11.35 -19.28 11.13
C ALA A 135 -11.37 -17.96 11.94
N SER A 136 -12.49 -17.72 12.64
CA SER A 136 -12.62 -16.61 13.60
C SER A 136 -11.64 -16.78 14.77
N GLY A 137 -11.09 -15.68 15.28
CA GLY A 137 -10.21 -15.70 16.45
C GLY A 137 -8.84 -16.35 16.22
N SER A 138 -8.38 -16.47 14.97
CA SER A 138 -6.97 -16.77 14.69
C SER A 138 -6.08 -15.76 15.41
N THR A 139 -4.86 -16.15 15.82
CA THR A 139 -3.90 -15.25 16.49
C THR A 139 -2.52 -15.29 15.85
N SER A 140 -2.36 -16.00 14.73
CA SER A 140 -1.10 -16.14 13.99
C SER A 140 -0.84 -14.93 13.08
N TRP A 141 -0.74 -13.77 13.71
CA TRP A 141 -0.49 -12.54 12.99
C TRP A 141 0.80 -12.62 12.17
N TRP A 142 0.72 -12.10 10.95
CA TRP A 142 1.77 -12.10 9.94
C TRP A 142 2.06 -13.46 9.30
N ASN A 143 1.32 -14.51 9.66
CA ASN A 143 1.40 -15.77 8.94
C ASN A 143 0.76 -15.65 7.55
N THR A 144 1.40 -16.32 6.61
CA THR A 144 0.98 -16.39 5.21
C THR A 144 0.30 -17.72 4.91
N PHE A 145 -0.67 -17.67 4.03
CA PHE A 145 -1.45 -18.80 3.54
C PHE A 145 -1.47 -18.74 2.03
N ARG A 146 -1.10 -19.85 1.38
CA ARG A 146 -1.17 -20.03 -0.07
C ARG A 146 -1.30 -21.51 -0.38
N PHE A 147 -1.58 -21.85 -1.63
CA PHE A 147 -1.59 -23.24 -2.05
C PHE A 147 -1.24 -23.41 -3.51
N ASN A 148 -0.95 -24.66 -3.88
CA ASN A 148 -0.90 -25.08 -5.27
C ASN A 148 -2.09 -25.98 -5.58
N VAL A 149 -2.78 -25.71 -6.69
CA VAL A 149 -3.71 -26.66 -7.31
C VAL A 149 -2.86 -27.75 -7.95
N ILE A 150 -2.74 -28.91 -7.30
CA ILE A 150 -1.80 -29.96 -7.74
C ILE A 150 -2.47 -31.04 -8.60
N ARG A 151 -3.80 -31.16 -8.53
CA ARG A 151 -4.54 -32.16 -9.29
C ARG A 151 -5.99 -31.77 -9.48
N ILE A 152 -6.50 -31.94 -10.70
CA ILE A 152 -7.94 -31.93 -11.00
C ILE A 152 -8.27 -33.22 -11.74
N ARG A 153 -9.26 -33.97 -11.25
CA ARG A 153 -9.82 -35.14 -11.94
C ARG A 153 -11.10 -34.73 -12.67
N VAL A 154 -11.20 -35.15 -13.92
CA VAL A 154 -12.37 -34.94 -14.76
C VAL A 154 -12.86 -36.27 -15.31
N ALA A 155 -14.12 -36.33 -15.73
CA ALA A 155 -14.68 -37.48 -16.44
C ALA A 155 -15.41 -37.04 -17.70
N GLY A 156 -15.18 -37.71 -18.82
CA GLY A 156 -15.97 -37.51 -20.04
C GLY A 156 -17.46 -37.73 -19.76
N VAL A 157 -18.32 -36.83 -20.26
CA VAL A 157 -19.77 -36.91 -20.06
C VAL A 157 -20.37 -38.12 -20.76
N THR A 158 -19.84 -38.43 -21.96
CA THR A 158 -20.31 -39.48 -22.86
C THR A 158 -19.52 -40.77 -22.65
N SER A 159 -18.19 -40.67 -22.62
CA SER A 159 -17.32 -41.85 -22.46
C SER A 159 -17.35 -42.42 -21.04
N GLY A 160 -17.54 -41.56 -20.04
CA GLY A 160 -17.37 -41.91 -18.62
C GLY A 160 -15.90 -42.10 -18.21
N GLU A 161 -14.95 -41.98 -19.13
CA GLU A 161 -13.53 -42.15 -18.88
C GLU A 161 -13.01 -41.05 -17.95
N GLN A 162 -12.20 -41.42 -16.97
CA GLN A 162 -11.61 -40.49 -16.02
C GLN A 162 -10.18 -40.15 -16.40
N THR A 163 -9.84 -38.87 -16.36
CA THR A 163 -8.47 -38.41 -16.62
C THR A 163 -8.09 -37.25 -15.71
N LEU A 164 -6.81 -36.85 -15.77
CA LEU A 164 -6.29 -35.68 -15.08
C LEU A 164 -6.36 -34.48 -16.02
N ALA A 165 -6.66 -33.31 -15.46
CA ALA A 165 -6.51 -32.07 -16.19
C ALA A 165 -5.03 -31.72 -16.41
N TYR A 166 -4.73 -31.10 -17.56
CA TYR A 166 -3.41 -30.61 -17.93
C TYR A 166 -3.21 -29.16 -17.49
N GLY A 167 -1.95 -28.74 -17.32
CA GLY A 167 -1.60 -27.35 -16.94
C GLY A 167 -1.41 -27.12 -15.44
N LEU A 168 -1.30 -28.18 -14.64
CA LEU A 168 -1.03 -28.14 -13.21
C LEU A 168 0.43 -28.54 -12.91
N PRO A 169 1.04 -28.06 -11.80
CA PRO A 169 0.44 -27.26 -10.72
C PRO A 169 0.29 -25.77 -11.04
N LEU A 170 -0.65 -25.09 -10.37
CA LEU A 170 -0.84 -23.64 -10.41
C LEU A 170 -0.91 -23.08 -8.98
N GLY A 171 -0.13 -22.04 -8.69
CA GLY A 171 -0.07 -21.39 -7.37
C GLY A 171 -1.13 -20.29 -7.20
N SER A 172 -1.69 -20.18 -6.00
CA SER A 172 -2.58 -19.08 -5.59
C SER A 172 -1.81 -17.79 -5.29
N CYS A 173 -2.54 -16.71 -5.01
CA CYS A 173 -1.98 -15.58 -4.30
C CYS A 173 -1.62 -15.96 -2.85
N THR A 174 -0.89 -15.05 -2.20
CA THR A 174 -0.56 -15.12 -0.78
C THR A 174 -1.54 -14.27 0.02
N LYS A 175 -2.22 -14.89 0.98
CA LYS A 175 -3.03 -14.21 1.99
C LYS A 175 -2.24 -14.07 3.28
N THR A 176 -2.13 -12.86 3.81
CA THR A 176 -1.42 -12.60 5.08
C THR A 176 -2.41 -12.20 6.17
N LEU A 177 -2.39 -12.92 7.30
CA LEU A 177 -3.22 -12.56 8.45
C LEU A 177 -2.64 -11.35 9.16
N ILE A 178 -3.49 -10.38 9.49
CA ILE A 178 -3.12 -9.23 10.32
C ILE A 178 -4.11 -9.07 11.48
N PRO A 179 -3.68 -8.46 12.59
CA PRO A 179 -4.60 -8.03 13.64
C PRO A 179 -5.73 -7.18 13.08
N THR A 180 -6.93 -7.27 13.67
CA THR A 180 -8.04 -6.37 13.33
C THR A 180 -7.58 -4.92 13.49
N PRO A 181 -7.59 -4.12 12.41
CA PRO A 181 -7.14 -2.74 12.45
C PRO A 181 -7.95 -1.91 13.44
N GLN A 182 -7.27 -1.08 14.23
CA GLN A 182 -7.93 -0.09 15.07
C GLN A 182 -8.36 1.10 14.20
N VAL A 183 -9.66 1.37 14.12
CA VAL A 183 -10.16 2.56 13.43
C VAL A 183 -9.89 3.78 14.31
N VAL A 184 -8.98 4.65 13.87
CA VAL A 184 -8.49 5.79 14.67
C VAL A 184 -8.33 7.06 13.83
N SER A 185 -8.26 8.20 14.51
CA SER A 185 -7.73 9.43 13.92
C SER A 185 -6.21 9.35 13.76
N ILE A 186 -5.65 10.21 12.92
CA ILE A 186 -4.20 10.35 12.75
C ILE A 186 -3.53 10.77 14.05
N GLY A 187 -4.16 11.66 14.83
CA GLY A 187 -3.64 12.11 16.12
C GLY A 187 -3.57 10.99 17.16
N GLU A 188 -4.53 10.07 17.14
CA GLU A 188 -4.51 8.84 17.95
C GLU A 188 -3.47 7.85 17.43
N ALA A 189 -3.39 7.64 16.11
CA ALA A 189 -2.40 6.75 15.50
C ALA A 189 -0.97 7.12 15.89
N LYS A 190 -0.63 8.41 15.90
CA LYS A 190 0.68 8.91 16.36
C LYS A 190 0.98 8.56 17.83
N ARG A 191 -0.01 8.24 18.67
CA ARG A 191 0.18 7.91 20.10
C ARG A 191 0.19 6.41 20.37
N LEU A 192 -0.05 5.58 19.37
CA LEU A 192 0.04 4.13 19.49
C LEU A 192 1.50 3.68 19.38
N ASP A 193 1.79 2.51 19.95
CA ASP A 193 3.11 1.89 19.82
C ASP A 193 3.40 1.56 18.35
N GLU A 194 4.68 1.54 17.97
CA GLU A 194 5.10 1.10 16.64
C GLU A 194 4.66 -0.35 16.36
N GLY A 195 4.27 -0.62 15.12
CA GLY A 195 3.74 -1.91 14.67
C GLY A 195 2.24 -2.11 14.91
N THR A 196 1.55 -1.16 15.54
CA THR A 196 0.10 -1.24 15.75
C THR A 196 -0.63 -1.14 14.40
N VAL A 197 -1.50 -2.10 14.10
CA VAL A 197 -2.32 -2.06 12.88
C VAL A 197 -3.48 -1.10 13.07
N VAL A 198 -3.56 -0.11 12.20
CA VAL A 198 -4.57 0.95 12.22
C VAL A 198 -5.32 1.02 10.90
N MET A 199 -6.56 1.52 10.97
CA MET A 199 -7.35 1.92 9.83
C MET A 199 -7.64 3.42 9.92
N LEU A 200 -7.27 4.15 8.87
CA LEU A 200 -7.51 5.57 8.73
C LEU A 200 -8.56 5.78 7.64
N ASN A 201 -9.81 6.05 8.03
CA ASN A 201 -10.91 6.26 7.08
C ASN A 201 -10.99 7.71 6.60
N ASP A 202 -11.31 7.87 5.31
CA ASP A 202 -11.65 9.13 4.66
C ASP A 202 -10.64 10.26 4.89
N LYS A 203 -9.34 9.95 4.81
CA LYS A 203 -8.27 10.93 4.96
C LYS A 203 -7.97 11.63 3.64
N VAL A 204 -7.53 12.87 3.71
CA VAL A 204 -7.17 13.66 2.53
C VAL A 204 -5.78 13.24 2.08
N LEU A 205 -5.65 12.70 0.87
CA LEU A 205 -4.34 12.41 0.29
C LEU A 205 -3.65 13.69 -0.17
N LEU A 206 -2.40 13.87 0.27
CA LEU A 206 -1.51 14.95 -0.13
C LEU A 206 -0.27 14.33 -0.77
N THR A 207 -0.05 14.62 -2.06
CA THR A 207 1.15 14.14 -2.78
C THR A 207 2.10 15.30 -3.00
N THR A 208 3.37 15.06 -2.67
CA THR A 208 4.49 15.93 -3.04
C THR A 208 5.39 15.20 -4.05
N PRO A 209 6.36 15.89 -4.65
CA PRO A 209 7.31 15.22 -5.55
C PRO A 209 8.15 14.11 -4.88
N PHE A 210 8.27 14.11 -3.55
CA PHE A 210 9.14 13.19 -2.83
C PHE A 210 8.39 12.18 -1.97
N ASN A 211 7.23 12.57 -1.44
CA ASN A 211 6.54 11.84 -0.38
C ASN A 211 5.03 11.94 -0.55
N ARG A 212 4.33 11.06 0.16
CA ARG A 212 2.87 11.11 0.29
C ARG A 212 2.52 11.27 1.74
N TYR A 213 1.48 12.05 2.00
CA TYR A 213 0.94 12.27 3.32
C TYR A 213 -0.56 12.10 3.26
N VAL A 214 -1.15 11.88 4.43
CA VAL A 214 -2.58 12.07 4.61
C VAL A 214 -2.84 13.04 5.75
N GLU A 215 -3.90 13.84 5.62
CA GLU A 215 -4.38 14.69 6.69
C GLU A 215 -5.85 14.42 7.03
N GLU A 216 -6.23 14.74 8.26
CA GLU A 216 -7.62 14.76 8.67
C GLU A 216 -8.41 15.78 7.85
N GLN A 217 -9.69 15.50 7.61
CA GLN A 217 -10.51 16.43 6.82
C GLN A 217 -10.68 17.80 7.48
N ASP A 218 -10.64 17.84 8.81
CA ASP A 218 -10.66 19.06 9.63
C ASP A 218 -9.26 19.64 9.87
N ARG A 219 -8.21 18.99 9.34
CA ARG A 219 -6.80 19.33 9.48
C ARG A 219 -6.29 19.34 10.92
N SER A 220 -6.90 18.55 11.79
CA SER A 220 -6.43 18.39 13.17
C SER A 220 -5.10 17.64 13.28
N ALA A 221 -4.76 16.79 12.31
CA ALA A 221 -3.48 16.08 12.24
C ALA A 221 -3.16 15.61 10.81
N GLY A 222 -1.87 15.43 10.52
CA GLY A 222 -1.38 14.80 9.30
C GLY A 222 -0.29 13.78 9.60
N ILE A 223 -0.01 12.87 8.68
CA ILE A 223 1.01 11.83 8.84
C ILE A 223 1.55 11.39 7.48
N LEU A 224 2.84 11.04 7.45
CA LEU A 224 3.49 10.47 6.28
C LEU A 224 2.90 9.08 5.96
N VAL A 225 2.72 8.76 4.68
CA VAL A 225 2.26 7.45 4.23
C VAL A 225 3.24 6.86 3.22
N ASP A 226 3.74 5.68 3.57
CA ASP A 226 4.76 4.89 2.87
C ASP A 226 5.77 5.68 2.03
N SER A 227 6.86 6.09 2.69
CA SER A 227 8.00 6.76 2.07
C SER A 227 8.85 5.75 1.30
N TRP A 228 9.07 6.04 0.01
CA TRP A 228 9.74 5.25 -1.04
C TRP A 228 11.22 4.86 -0.78
N TRP A 229 11.70 4.98 0.45
CA TRP A 229 13.11 4.84 0.82
C TRP A 229 13.31 3.59 1.69
N GLU A 230 13.87 2.56 1.06
CA GLU A 230 14.85 1.64 1.66
C GLU A 230 14.58 1.11 3.08
N VAL A 231 13.46 0.41 3.26
CA VAL A 231 13.61 -0.84 3.99
C VAL A 231 13.71 -1.91 2.90
N PRO A 232 14.85 -2.63 2.77
CA PRO A 232 14.88 -3.86 2.01
C PRO A 232 13.71 -4.69 2.54
N THR A 233 12.64 -4.77 1.78
CA THR A 233 11.58 -5.70 2.10
C THR A 233 12.26 -7.05 2.20
N PRO A 234 12.06 -7.81 3.30
CA PRO A 234 12.38 -9.23 3.27
C PRO A 234 11.85 -9.79 1.94
N PRO A 235 12.56 -10.71 1.27
CA PRO A 235 12.18 -11.21 -0.06
C PRO A 235 10.75 -11.76 -0.15
N ASP A 236 10.09 -11.95 1.00
CA ASP A 236 8.72 -12.46 1.14
C ASP A 236 7.66 -11.38 1.42
N VAL A 237 8.01 -10.08 1.48
CA VAL A 237 7.02 -9.00 1.64
C VAL A 237 6.64 -8.46 0.25
N PRO A 238 5.35 -8.53 -0.14
CA PRO A 238 4.90 -8.08 -1.46
C PRO A 238 5.24 -6.59 -1.70
N PRO A 239 5.46 -6.18 -2.96
CA PRO A 239 5.72 -4.78 -3.29
C PRO A 239 4.57 -3.89 -2.80
N PRO A 240 4.84 -2.62 -2.43
CA PRO A 240 3.81 -1.71 -1.97
C PRO A 240 2.68 -1.62 -3.01
N PRO A 241 1.41 -1.47 -2.57
CA PRO A 241 0.27 -1.45 -3.46
C PRO A 241 0.45 -0.39 -4.56
N PRO A 242 -0.13 -0.61 -5.77
CA PRO A 242 0.00 0.29 -6.90
C PRO A 242 -0.26 1.73 -6.45
N ALA A 243 0.61 2.63 -6.90
CA ALA A 243 0.69 4.01 -6.47
C ALA A 243 -0.71 4.61 -6.21
N LEU A 244 -0.94 5.10 -4.98
CA LEU A 244 -2.03 6.03 -4.67
C LEU A 244 -1.93 7.22 -5.65
N ALA A 245 -2.63 7.09 -6.77
CA ALA A 245 -2.60 8.06 -7.84
C ALA A 245 -3.53 9.19 -7.45
N THR A 246 -2.99 10.40 -7.36
CA THR A 246 -3.82 11.59 -7.20
C THR A 246 -4.56 11.88 -8.49
N SER A 247 -5.86 12.19 -8.37
CA SER A 247 -6.56 12.85 -9.46
C SER A 247 -5.98 14.26 -9.65
N SER A 248 -5.72 14.67 -10.88
CA SER A 248 -5.10 15.96 -11.20
C SER A 248 -6.00 17.18 -10.94
N SER A 249 -7.23 16.99 -10.44
CA SER A 249 -8.25 18.06 -10.40
C SER A 249 -9.12 18.11 -9.14
N GLY A 250 -8.92 17.20 -8.18
CA GLY A 250 -9.82 17.10 -7.03
C GLY A 250 -9.15 16.58 -5.77
N ARG A 251 -9.81 16.86 -4.65
CA ARG A 251 -9.48 16.30 -3.34
C ARG A 251 -9.74 14.78 -3.39
N THR A 252 -8.72 13.99 -3.13
CA THR A 252 -8.82 12.52 -3.06
C THR A 252 -8.92 12.12 -1.60
N LEU A 253 -9.97 11.35 -1.27
CA LEU A 253 -10.10 10.71 0.03
C LEU A 253 -9.52 9.30 -0.05
N VAL A 254 -8.87 8.87 1.03
CA VAL A 254 -8.30 7.52 1.12
C VAL A 254 -8.71 6.85 2.41
N THR A 255 -9.02 5.56 2.31
CA THR A 255 -9.06 4.64 3.44
C THR A 255 -7.78 3.82 3.42
N LEU A 256 -7.01 3.89 4.49
CA LEU A 256 -5.73 3.19 4.62
C LEU A 256 -5.83 2.15 5.72
N VAL A 257 -5.29 0.97 5.48
CA VAL A 257 -4.91 0.03 6.53
C VAL A 257 -3.40 -0.12 6.50
N GLY A 258 -2.78 0.03 7.66
CA GLY A 258 -1.33 0.06 7.77
C GLY A 258 -0.84 -0.18 9.18
N THR A 259 0.47 -0.21 9.36
CA THR A 259 1.10 -0.21 10.68
C THR A 259 1.67 1.14 11.02
N THR A 260 1.51 1.57 12.27
CA THR A 260 2.24 2.72 12.82
C THR A 260 3.73 2.42 12.82
N SER A 261 4.54 3.41 12.48
CA SER A 261 5.99 3.31 12.57
C SER A 261 6.58 4.68 12.85
N ALA A 262 7.76 4.70 13.45
CA ALA A 262 8.59 5.88 13.52
C ALA A 262 9.97 5.54 12.94
N GLY A 263 10.42 6.34 11.98
CA GLY A 263 11.72 6.16 11.37
C GLY A 263 12.12 7.45 10.69
N TRP A 264 13.37 7.88 10.87
CA TRP A 264 13.92 9.09 10.21
C TRP A 264 13.03 10.33 10.23
N PRO A 265 13.35 11.29 11.10
CA PRO A 265 12.57 11.69 12.28
C PRO A 265 11.06 11.96 12.06
N GLU A 266 10.33 11.03 11.45
CA GLU A 266 8.90 11.22 11.21
C GLU A 266 8.08 9.98 11.61
N ALA A 267 6.87 10.23 12.12
CA ALA A 267 5.88 9.20 12.29
C ALA A 267 5.19 8.94 10.96
N TRP A 268 4.99 7.68 10.62
CA TRP A 268 4.43 7.29 9.33
C TRP A 268 3.56 6.06 9.45
N ILE A 269 2.69 5.88 8.46
CA ILE A 269 1.95 4.65 8.26
C ILE A 269 2.60 3.86 7.13
N ARG A 270 3.07 2.66 7.45
CA ARG A 270 3.43 1.66 6.45
C ARG A 270 2.13 1.08 5.91
N VAL A 271 1.81 1.40 4.66
CA VAL A 271 0.53 1.04 4.04
C VAL A 271 0.55 -0.45 3.70
N LEU A 272 -0.45 -1.18 4.20
CA LEU A 272 -0.71 -2.57 3.83
C LEU A 272 -1.77 -2.63 2.73
N GLU A 273 -2.83 -1.84 2.88
CA GLU A 273 -3.93 -1.74 1.92
C GLU A 273 -4.40 -0.29 1.84
N ALA A 274 -4.79 0.14 0.65
CA ALA A 274 -5.34 1.48 0.45
C ALA A 274 -6.45 1.46 -0.59
N THR A 275 -7.52 2.19 -0.32
CA THR A 275 -8.59 2.45 -1.27
C THR A 275 -8.75 3.95 -1.41
N ALA A 276 -8.77 4.44 -2.65
CA ALA A 276 -9.01 5.84 -2.95
C ALA A 276 -10.47 6.03 -3.40
N THR A 277 -11.08 7.11 -2.94
CA THR A 277 -12.39 7.59 -3.40
C THR A 277 -12.29 9.06 -3.77
N THR A 278 -13.13 9.48 -4.71
CA THR A 278 -13.24 10.92 -5.05
C THR A 278 -14.00 11.63 -3.95
N ASP A 279 -13.50 12.77 -3.47
CA ASP A 279 -14.24 13.60 -2.52
C ASP A 279 -15.57 14.05 -3.15
N PRO A 280 -16.74 13.72 -2.58
CA PRO A 280 -18.04 14.10 -3.13
C PRO A 280 -18.24 15.62 -3.22
N TYR A 281 -17.50 16.41 -2.44
CA TYR A 281 -17.59 17.87 -2.44
C TYR A 281 -16.64 18.53 -3.44
N ASN A 282 -15.64 17.79 -3.94
CA ASN A 282 -14.58 18.29 -4.83
C ASN A 282 -13.98 19.63 -4.38
N ALA A 283 -13.86 19.84 -3.07
CA ALA A 283 -13.39 21.10 -2.53
C ALA A 283 -11.88 21.26 -2.81
N PRO A 284 -11.41 22.44 -3.26
CA PRO A 284 -9.99 22.66 -3.46
C PRO A 284 -9.22 22.54 -2.14
N LEU A 285 -8.03 21.93 -2.21
CA LEU A 285 -7.12 21.90 -1.08
C LEU A 285 -6.66 23.33 -0.76
N SER A 286 -6.97 23.81 0.45
CA SER A 286 -6.56 25.12 0.93
C SER A 286 -5.51 24.93 2.01
N PRO A 287 -4.34 25.56 1.97
CA PRO A 287 -3.35 25.42 3.04
C PRO A 287 -3.78 26.14 4.33
N VAL A 288 -3.32 25.64 5.49
CA VAL A 288 -3.44 26.38 6.76
C VAL A 288 -2.31 27.41 6.86
N PHE A 289 -2.65 28.69 7.01
CA PHE A 289 -1.67 29.76 7.14
C PHE A 289 -1.06 29.79 8.55
N LEU A 290 0.26 29.69 8.62
CA LEU A 290 1.03 29.67 9.87
C LEU A 290 2.29 30.51 9.71
N GLY A 291 2.77 31.10 10.79
CA GLY A 291 4.13 31.68 10.83
C GLY A 291 5.17 30.56 10.97
N ASN A 292 6.40 30.82 10.58
CA ASN A 292 7.46 29.82 10.55
C ASN A 292 7.66 29.14 11.91
N LYS A 293 7.59 29.91 13.01
CA LYS A 293 7.73 29.38 14.37
C LYS A 293 6.65 28.37 14.77
N ALA A 294 5.47 28.45 14.15
CA ALA A 294 4.36 27.54 14.40
C ALA A 294 4.43 26.26 13.54
N LEU A 295 5.48 26.09 12.72
CA LEU A 295 5.71 24.87 11.96
C LEU A 295 6.53 23.85 12.79
N GLY A 296 6.04 22.62 12.90
CA GLY A 296 6.73 21.44 13.42
C GLY A 296 6.56 21.15 14.93
N GLY A 297 6.34 22.17 15.76
CA GLY A 297 5.89 22.04 17.16
C GLY A 297 6.66 21.07 18.08
N SER A 298 6.05 20.74 19.23
CA SER A 298 6.57 19.74 20.17
C SER A 298 6.26 18.30 19.71
N ALA A 299 6.80 17.30 20.41
CA ALA A 299 6.51 15.89 20.10
C ALA A 299 5.02 15.55 20.29
N CYS A 300 4.53 14.58 19.52
CA CYS A 300 3.17 14.04 19.63
C CYS A 300 3.21 12.51 19.49
N GLY A 301 3.22 11.81 20.63
CA GLY A 301 3.41 10.36 20.64
C GLY A 301 4.75 9.97 19.99
N ILE A 302 4.72 9.09 18.99
CA ILE A 302 5.89 8.62 18.23
C ILE A 302 6.41 9.67 17.23
N GLN A 303 5.66 10.74 16.95
CA GLN A 303 6.15 11.85 16.14
C GLN A 303 7.09 12.72 16.98
N PRO A 304 8.39 12.84 16.63
CA PRO A 304 9.29 13.73 17.33
C PRO A 304 8.89 15.20 17.11
N GLY A 305 9.22 16.04 18.08
CA GLY A 305 9.14 17.49 17.94
C GLY A 305 10.36 18.01 17.19
N VAL A 306 10.21 19.12 16.48
CA VAL A 306 11.32 19.77 15.78
C VAL A 306 12.12 20.68 16.72
N VAL A 307 13.24 21.22 16.24
CA VAL A 307 14.01 22.26 16.94
C VAL A 307 13.84 23.64 16.31
N ASP A 308 13.65 24.68 17.11
CA ASP A 308 13.66 26.10 16.70
C ASP A 308 15.08 26.61 16.42
N PHE A 309 16.06 26.01 17.09
CA PHE A 309 17.47 26.33 16.92
C PHE A 309 18.27 25.04 17.01
N ALA A 310 18.74 24.54 15.88
CA ALA A 310 19.65 23.41 15.83
C ALA A 310 21.08 23.86 16.15
N ALA A 311 21.73 23.17 17.07
CA ALA A 311 23.11 23.40 17.46
C ALA A 311 23.71 22.15 18.12
N PRO A 312 25.01 21.89 18.01
CA PRO A 312 25.62 20.66 18.52
C PRO A 312 25.43 20.43 20.03
N GLU A 313 25.55 21.49 20.84
CA GLU A 313 25.58 21.36 22.31
C GLU A 313 24.25 21.70 22.99
N ASN A 314 23.41 22.52 22.36
CA ASN A 314 22.19 23.02 22.99
C ASN A 314 21.09 23.31 21.96
N PRO A 315 20.51 22.27 21.33
CA PRO A 315 19.36 22.45 20.48
C PRO A 315 18.19 23.02 21.31
N ARG A 316 17.44 23.94 20.72
CA ARG A 316 16.23 24.50 21.34
C ARG A 316 15.01 23.81 20.75
N PRO A 317 14.30 22.95 21.50
CA PRO A 317 13.09 22.31 21.00
C PRO A 317 12.03 23.36 20.67
N ALA A 318 11.27 23.10 19.61
CA ALA A 318 10.08 23.87 19.30
C ALA A 318 8.97 23.58 20.33
N THR A 319 8.08 24.56 20.49
CA THR A 319 6.93 24.47 21.38
C THR A 319 5.64 24.60 20.59
N GLY A 320 4.54 24.05 21.12
CA GLY A 320 3.22 24.15 20.50
C GLY A 320 2.79 22.87 19.77
N LEU A 321 1.77 23.00 18.92
CA LEU A 321 1.13 21.86 18.25
C LEU A 321 2.01 21.29 17.15
N ASN A 322 2.03 19.95 17.06
CA ASN A 322 2.71 19.24 15.99
C ASN A 322 1.80 19.15 14.75
N ASN A 323 2.13 19.90 13.71
CA ASN A 323 1.45 19.95 12.42
C ASN A 323 2.25 19.28 11.29
N ILE A 324 3.22 18.43 11.64
CA ILE A 324 3.91 17.59 10.66
C ILE A 324 2.88 16.71 9.94
N GLY A 325 2.97 16.69 8.62
CA GLY A 325 2.08 16.01 7.67
C GLY A 325 0.90 16.85 7.16
N LEU A 326 0.74 18.10 7.60
CA LEU A 326 -0.35 18.97 7.13
C LEU A 326 0.04 19.77 5.88
N LEU A 327 -0.97 20.09 5.06
CA LEU A 327 -0.86 21.12 4.02
C LEU A 327 -0.91 22.51 4.66
N VAL A 328 0.23 23.21 4.65
CA VAL A 328 0.40 24.53 5.28
C VAL A 328 0.82 25.57 4.27
N ALA A 329 0.69 26.84 4.64
CA ALA A 329 1.28 27.97 3.95
C ALA A 329 1.98 28.89 4.95
N THR A 330 3.15 29.38 4.57
CA THR A 330 3.89 30.40 5.32
C THR A 330 4.41 31.46 4.35
N TYR A 331 4.97 32.54 4.89
CA TYR A 331 5.60 33.60 4.14
C TYR A 331 6.97 33.90 4.71
N GLY A 332 7.84 34.51 3.91
CA GLY A 332 9.15 34.95 4.39
C GLY A 332 10.00 35.55 3.29
N VAL A 333 11.17 36.03 3.69
CA VAL A 333 12.20 36.53 2.80
C VAL A 333 13.19 35.40 2.53
N VAL A 334 13.57 35.19 1.27
CA VAL A 334 14.62 34.22 0.92
C VAL A 334 15.96 34.66 1.51
N THR A 335 16.51 33.86 2.41
CA THR A 335 17.76 34.15 3.14
C THR A 335 18.94 33.35 2.62
N HIS A 336 18.69 32.20 2.00
CA HIS A 336 19.72 31.32 1.47
C HIS A 336 19.15 30.43 0.35
N ILE A 337 20.00 30.07 -0.61
CA ILE A 337 19.67 29.22 -1.75
C ILE A 337 20.81 28.21 -1.93
N LYS A 338 20.48 26.92 -1.94
CA LYS A 338 21.39 25.82 -2.23
C LYS A 338 20.95 25.15 -3.53
N TYR A 339 21.82 25.20 -4.52
CA TYR A 339 21.60 24.63 -5.85
C TYR A 339 21.72 23.09 -5.80
N PRO A 340 20.96 22.36 -6.63
CA PRO A 340 21.07 20.91 -6.72
C PRO A 340 22.53 20.46 -6.85
N GLU A 341 22.95 19.54 -6.00
CA GLU A 341 24.25 18.87 -6.12
C GLU A 341 24.03 17.42 -6.56
N TRP A 342 25.00 16.87 -7.28
CA TRP A 342 25.08 15.51 -7.86
C TRP A 342 24.60 14.31 -7.02
N TRP A 343 24.40 14.45 -5.71
CA TRP A 343 24.03 13.40 -4.76
C TRP A 343 22.69 13.65 -4.06
N TRP A 344 22.13 14.85 -4.17
CA TRP A 344 20.79 15.22 -3.70
C TRP A 344 20.19 16.16 -4.75
N ASP A 345 19.64 15.59 -5.82
CA ASP A 345 19.13 16.31 -6.99
C ASP A 345 17.83 17.09 -6.68
N THR A 346 17.93 18.10 -5.81
CA THR A 346 16.81 18.91 -5.32
C THR A 346 17.26 20.35 -5.12
N TRP A 347 16.36 21.31 -5.37
CA TRP A 347 16.55 22.69 -4.93
C TRP A 347 16.27 22.79 -3.44
N ARG A 348 17.07 23.57 -2.72
CA ARG A 348 16.75 23.99 -1.35
C ARG A 348 16.89 25.49 -1.20
N PHE A 349 15.93 26.14 -0.57
CA PHE A 349 16.04 27.54 -0.17
C PHE A 349 15.38 27.75 1.18
N TRP A 350 15.74 28.84 1.86
CA TRP A 350 15.23 29.14 3.19
C TRP A 350 14.46 30.44 3.18
N ILE A 351 13.29 30.46 3.83
CA ILE A 351 12.47 31.66 3.99
C ILE A 351 12.35 32.04 5.46
N ASP A 352 12.63 33.30 5.79
CA ASP A 352 12.57 33.85 7.15
C ASP A 352 11.46 34.91 7.27
N ASP A 353 10.58 34.74 8.26
CA ASP A 353 9.52 35.69 8.63
C ASP A 353 9.93 36.57 9.84
N GLY A 354 11.17 36.46 10.30
CA GLY A 354 11.69 37.15 11.49
C GLY A 354 11.54 36.34 12.78
N SER A 355 11.06 35.09 12.71
CA SER A 355 10.97 34.18 13.86
C SER A 355 12.32 33.72 14.40
N GLY A 356 13.40 33.88 13.62
CA GLY A 356 14.76 33.54 14.04
C GLY A 356 14.97 32.03 14.21
N LEU A 357 14.43 31.24 13.27
CA LEU A 357 14.65 29.79 13.21
C LEU A 357 15.98 29.46 12.53
N PHE A 358 16.60 28.38 13.00
CA PHE A 358 17.84 27.86 12.45
C PHE A 358 17.80 26.33 12.44
N ASP A 359 17.95 25.72 11.27
CA ASP A 359 17.91 24.26 11.10
C ASP A 359 19.30 23.60 11.20
N GLY A 360 20.34 24.39 11.49
CA GLY A 360 21.71 23.90 11.68
C GLY A 360 22.53 23.89 10.38
N THR A 361 21.90 24.23 9.26
CA THR A 361 22.63 24.47 8.00
C THR A 361 23.51 25.71 8.16
N LEU A 362 24.77 25.59 7.72
CA LEU A 362 25.70 26.70 7.64
C LEU A 362 25.85 27.13 6.19
N ASP A 363 25.90 28.43 5.95
CA ASP A 363 26.29 28.96 4.64
C ASP A 363 27.74 28.53 4.35
N PRO A 364 28.02 27.86 3.22
CA PRO A 364 29.35 27.31 2.94
C PRO A 364 30.42 28.40 2.82
N ASN A 365 30.05 29.63 2.46
CA ASN A 365 30.98 30.73 2.26
C ASN A 365 31.24 31.50 3.56
N THR A 366 30.19 31.78 4.34
CA THR A 366 30.32 32.63 5.54
C THR A 366 30.46 31.82 6.83
N GLN A 367 30.12 30.52 6.80
CA GLN A 367 29.98 29.67 7.98
C GLN A 367 28.94 30.20 8.99
N GLU A 368 28.08 31.13 8.58
CA GLU A 368 27.00 31.64 9.41
C GLU A 368 25.78 30.71 9.35
N PRO A 369 25.03 30.55 10.46
CA PRO A 369 23.79 29.78 10.47
C PRO A 369 22.74 30.36 9.51
N VAL A 370 22.19 29.50 8.67
CA VAL A 370 21.10 29.83 7.75
C VAL A 370 19.80 30.03 8.53
N ARG A 371 19.06 31.10 8.21
CA ARG A 371 17.83 31.50 8.90
C ARG A 371 16.59 31.07 8.14
N GLY A 372 15.59 30.58 8.86
CA GLY A 372 14.25 30.35 8.34
C GLY A 372 13.91 28.88 8.16
N VAL A 373 12.86 28.62 7.39
CA VAL A 373 12.35 27.28 7.12
C VAL A 373 12.90 26.81 5.78
N CYS A 374 13.47 25.60 5.75
CA CYS A 374 13.92 24.99 4.50
C CYS A 374 12.71 24.60 3.64
N VAL A 375 12.72 25.04 2.39
CA VAL A 375 11.80 24.66 1.33
C VAL A 375 12.56 23.78 0.35
N VAL A 376 12.01 22.62 0.01
CA VAL A 376 12.67 21.65 -0.89
C VAL A 376 11.81 21.34 -2.10
N CYS A 377 12.44 21.45 -3.27
CA CYS A 377 11.78 21.32 -4.57
C CYS A 377 12.56 20.38 -5.50
N PRO A 378 11.92 19.74 -6.48
CA PRO A 378 12.58 18.97 -7.55
C PRO A 378 13.60 19.81 -8.33
N SER A 379 14.75 19.22 -8.67
CA SER A 379 15.85 19.88 -9.41
C SER A 379 15.45 20.43 -10.78
N ASP A 380 14.46 19.83 -11.42
CA ASP A 380 13.96 20.18 -12.76
C ASP A 380 13.00 21.38 -12.77
N TRP A 381 12.67 21.93 -11.60
CA TRP A 381 11.85 23.13 -11.51
C TRP A 381 12.66 24.39 -11.89
N PRO A 382 12.13 25.27 -12.76
CA PRO A 382 12.81 26.48 -13.26
C PRO A 382 12.77 27.61 -12.22
N LEU A 383 13.44 27.42 -11.09
CA LEU A 383 13.38 28.33 -9.94
C LEU A 383 14.42 29.46 -9.99
N GLU A 384 15.37 29.43 -10.92
CA GLU A 384 16.50 30.36 -11.00
C GLU A 384 16.06 31.82 -11.18
N GLU A 385 15.01 32.04 -11.98
CA GLU A 385 14.48 33.39 -12.21
C GLU A 385 13.64 33.90 -11.02
N THR A 386 13.05 32.97 -10.25
CA THR A 386 12.13 33.27 -9.15
C THR A 386 12.87 33.47 -7.82
N LEU A 387 13.90 32.66 -7.56
CA LEU A 387 14.63 32.63 -6.30
C LEU A 387 15.83 33.58 -6.35
N GLN A 388 15.70 34.72 -5.67
CA GLN A 388 16.79 35.63 -5.38
C GLN A 388 16.83 35.90 -3.88
N LEU A 389 18.04 36.10 -3.33
CA LEU A 389 18.17 36.54 -1.94
C LEU A 389 17.41 37.86 -1.75
N GLY A 390 16.60 37.93 -0.70
CA GLY A 390 15.74 39.09 -0.43
C GLY A 390 14.35 39.02 -1.05
N THR A 391 14.07 38.09 -1.97
CA THR A 391 12.72 37.89 -2.52
C THR A 391 11.74 37.51 -1.41
N ARG A 392 10.57 38.14 -1.38
CA ARG A 392 9.47 37.76 -0.49
C ARG A 392 8.60 36.72 -1.16
N LEU A 393 8.37 35.61 -0.48
CA LEU A 393 7.57 34.50 -0.98
C LEU A 393 6.43 34.17 -0.02
N ARG A 394 5.32 33.70 -0.58
CA ARG A 394 4.36 32.80 0.08
C ARG A 394 4.65 31.41 -0.45
N VAL A 395 4.89 30.46 0.44
CA VAL A 395 5.10 29.06 0.07
C VAL A 395 4.02 28.22 0.73
N SER A 396 3.29 27.47 -0.07
CA SER A 396 2.40 26.40 0.38
C SER A 396 3.09 25.05 0.19
N GLY A 397 2.72 24.04 0.96
CA GLY A 397 3.33 22.73 0.83
C GLY A 397 2.97 21.83 1.99
N VAL A 398 3.38 20.57 1.88
CA VAL A 398 3.22 19.63 2.99
C VAL A 398 4.42 19.78 3.91
N LEU A 399 4.15 19.95 5.20
CA LEU A 399 5.19 20.08 6.21
C LEU A 399 5.71 18.70 6.62
N GLY A 400 6.96 18.40 6.31
CA GLY A 400 7.66 17.17 6.74
C GLY A 400 8.66 17.43 7.86
N CYS A 401 9.24 16.34 8.39
CA CYS A 401 10.34 16.39 9.33
C CYS A 401 11.54 15.59 8.83
N VAL A 402 12.73 16.19 8.87
CA VAL A 402 13.98 15.54 8.45
C VAL A 402 15.07 15.74 9.49
N ASN A 403 16.05 14.85 9.53
CA ASN A 403 17.23 15.06 10.35
C ASN A 403 18.18 16.00 9.59
N ASN A 404 18.70 17.02 10.26
CA ASN A 404 19.83 17.78 9.76
C ASN A 404 21.14 16.97 9.91
N ASP A 405 22.27 17.56 9.50
CA ASP A 405 23.60 16.93 9.61
C ASP A 405 24.04 16.66 11.07
N LEU A 406 23.36 17.25 12.05
CA LEU A 406 23.57 17.02 13.48
C LEU A 406 22.67 15.90 14.04
N GLY A 407 21.86 15.25 13.20
CA GLY A 407 20.87 14.26 13.62
C GLY A 407 19.68 14.83 14.39
N GLN A 408 19.44 16.14 14.29
CA GLN A 408 18.36 16.84 14.99
C GLN A 408 17.14 16.97 14.07
N PRO A 409 15.92 16.75 14.59
CA PRO A 409 14.69 16.86 13.82
C PRO A 409 14.40 18.32 13.48
N VAL A 410 14.41 18.64 12.20
CA VAL A 410 14.11 19.97 11.67
C VAL A 410 12.90 19.90 10.75
N ARG A 411 12.24 21.05 10.61
CA ARG A 411 11.04 21.21 9.78
C ARG A 411 11.43 21.48 8.33
N GLN A 412 10.75 20.85 7.40
CA GLN A 412 10.95 21.04 5.97
C GLN A 412 9.59 21.25 5.30
N LEU A 413 9.49 22.24 4.42
CA LEU A 413 8.29 22.47 3.64
C LEU A 413 8.52 21.95 2.22
N VAL A 414 7.60 21.12 1.72
CA VAL A 414 7.69 20.55 0.37
C VAL A 414 6.48 21.02 -0.45
N PRO A 415 6.67 21.97 -1.38
CA PRO A 415 5.62 22.38 -2.31
C PRO A 415 5.17 21.21 -3.19
N ARG A 416 3.90 21.18 -3.57
CA ARG A 416 3.36 20.11 -4.42
C ARG A 416 3.70 20.33 -5.88
N ASP A 417 3.66 21.59 -6.30
CA ASP A 417 4.02 22.06 -7.64
C ASP A 417 4.50 23.52 -7.59
N LEU A 418 4.88 24.09 -8.74
CA LEU A 418 5.38 25.46 -8.85
C LEU A 418 4.37 26.53 -8.39
N ASN A 419 3.06 26.29 -8.49
CA ASN A 419 2.03 27.27 -8.11
C ASN A 419 1.94 27.45 -6.59
N ASP A 420 2.51 26.52 -5.82
CA ASP A 420 2.61 26.66 -4.37
C ASP A 420 3.68 27.69 -3.95
N ILE A 421 4.54 28.15 -4.86
CA ILE A 421 5.56 29.17 -4.63
C ILE A 421 5.13 30.48 -5.30
N VAL A 422 4.79 31.50 -4.51
CA VAL A 422 4.24 32.76 -5.01
C VAL A 422 5.08 33.95 -4.53
N VAL A 423 5.61 34.74 -5.46
CA VAL A 423 6.30 35.99 -5.15
C VAL A 423 5.30 37.02 -4.63
N ILE A 424 5.63 37.65 -3.49
CA ILE A 424 4.84 38.71 -2.88
C ILE A 424 5.57 40.05 -3.11
N PRO A 425 4.85 41.11 -3.55
CA PRO A 425 5.44 42.43 -3.76
C PRO A 425 5.95 43.15 -2.50
#